data_AF-A0A916UA99-F1
#
_entry.id   AF-A0A916UA99-F1
#
_cell.length_a   1.000
_cell.length_b   1.000
_cell.length_c   1.000
_cell.angle_alpha   90.00
_cell.angle_beta   90.00
_cell.angle_gamma   90.00
#
_symmetry.space_group_name_H-M   'P 1'
#
loop_
_entity.id
_entity.type
_entity.pdbx_description
1 polymer ?
#
loop_
_entity_poly.entity_id
_entity_poly.type
_entity_poly.pdbx_seq_one_letter_code
_entity_poly.pdbx_strand_id
1 'polypeptide(L)'
;MRYVPEKDKKAVMADMKPIYRANNEQQGYERLLEFEEKWGKKYPLSCKSWLDNWVNLSAIFEYDAGIRKIIYTTNPIEGVHRQIRKITKTKGAFSSEQALMKLMYLVIKNISKKWTMPIHNWGLAFSGLYINDEKGKAL
;
A
#
# COMPACT_ATOMS: atom_id res chain seq x y z
N MET A 1 -11.68 -0.59 -0.84
CA MET A 1 -12.66 0.53 -0.74
C MET A 1 -13.37 0.87 -2.07
N ARG A 2 -13.48 -0.06 -3.02
CA ARG A 2 -14.15 0.21 -4.31
C ARG A 2 -15.62 0.61 -4.15
N TYR A 3 -16.26 0.09 -3.11
CA TYR A 3 -17.69 0.27 -2.83
C TYR A 3 -18.00 1.38 -1.81
N VAL A 4 -17.00 2.18 -1.42
CA VAL A 4 -17.19 3.31 -0.48
C VAL A 4 -17.39 4.61 -1.29
N PRO A 5 -18.55 5.28 -1.18
CA PRO A 5 -18.81 6.56 -1.84
C PRO A 5 -17.86 7.67 -1.36
N GLU A 6 -17.56 8.63 -2.23
CA GLU A 6 -16.59 9.70 -1.97
C GLU A 6 -16.85 10.46 -0.66
N LYS A 7 -18.13 10.74 -0.36
CA LYS A 7 -18.56 11.43 0.87
C LYS A 7 -18.07 10.77 2.17
N ASP A 8 -17.96 9.44 2.17
CA ASP A 8 -17.60 8.67 3.36
C ASP A 8 -16.13 8.20 3.34
N LYS A 9 -15.45 8.23 2.18
CA LYS A 9 -14.07 7.75 2.04
C LYS A 9 -13.11 8.37 3.05
N LYS A 10 -13.22 9.68 3.30
CA LYS A 10 -12.35 10.38 4.24
C LYS A 10 -12.51 9.83 5.67
N ALA A 11 -13.75 9.61 6.12
CA ALA A 11 -14.05 9.07 7.44
C ALA A 11 -13.60 7.60 7.54
N VAL A 12 -13.96 6.78 6.56
CA VAL A 12 -13.58 5.36 6.52
C VAL A 12 -12.05 5.19 6.52
N MET A 13 -11.32 5.99 5.73
CA MET A 13 -9.85 5.96 5.72
C MET A 13 -9.23 6.42 7.04
N ALA A 14 -9.88 7.35 7.76
CA ALA A 14 -9.42 7.79 9.07
C ALA A 14 -9.55 6.67 10.10
N ASP A 15 -10.67 5.94 10.10
CA ASP A 15 -10.92 4.80 10.99
C ASP A 15 -10.13 3.55 10.60
N MET A 16 -9.70 3.43 9.34
CA MET A 16 -8.86 2.31 8.88
C MET A 16 -7.37 2.52 9.21
N LYS A 17 -6.90 3.76 9.36
CA LYS A 17 -5.51 4.09 9.70
C LYS A 17 -5.00 3.42 10.99
N PRO A 18 -5.77 3.39 12.08
CA PRO A 18 -5.37 2.72 13.33
C PRO A 18 -5.03 1.24 13.17
N ILE A 19 -5.65 0.54 12.20
CA ILE A 19 -5.44 -0.90 11.98
C ILE A 19 -3.98 -1.17 11.68
N TYR A 20 -3.43 -0.61 10.59
CA TYR A 20 -2.03 -0.85 10.19
C TYR A 20 -0.99 0.01 10.94
N ARG A 21 -1.43 0.95 11.78
CA ARG A 21 -0.56 1.75 12.66
C ARG A 21 -0.46 1.20 14.09
N ALA A 22 -1.16 0.11 14.39
CA ALA A 22 -1.11 -0.54 15.70
C ALA A 22 0.33 -1.00 16.03
N ASN A 23 0.62 -1.25 17.30
CA ASN A 23 1.99 -1.63 17.70
C ASN A 23 2.32 -3.08 17.34
N ASN A 24 1.32 -3.96 17.34
CA ASN A 24 1.42 -5.38 17.03
C ASN A 24 0.14 -5.89 16.35
N GLU A 25 0.20 -7.13 15.87
CA GLU A 25 -0.91 -7.79 15.17
C GLU A 25 -2.19 -7.85 16.00
N GLN A 26 -2.09 -8.23 17.27
CA GLN A 26 -3.24 -8.36 18.16
C GLN A 26 -4.03 -7.04 18.27
N GLN A 27 -3.33 -5.93 18.54
CA GLN A 27 -3.94 -4.60 18.57
C GLN A 27 -4.48 -4.20 17.19
N GLY A 28 -3.80 -4.58 16.11
CA GLY A 28 -4.28 -4.34 14.75
C GLY A 28 -5.61 -5.03 14.48
N TYR A 29 -5.74 -6.28 14.93
CA TYR A 29 -6.95 -7.08 14.77
C TYR A 29 -8.11 -6.54 15.60
N GLU A 30 -7.87 -6.14 16.85
CA GLU A 30 -8.86 -5.46 17.69
C GLU A 30 -9.43 -4.20 17.00
N ARG A 31 -8.54 -3.38 16.41
CA ARG A 31 -8.95 -2.20 15.62
C ARG A 31 -9.71 -2.56 14.35
N LEU A 32 -9.43 -3.71 13.75
CA LEU A 32 -10.19 -4.20 12.59
C LEU A 32 -11.62 -4.61 13.00
N LEU A 33 -11.79 -5.22 14.18
CA LEU A 33 -13.11 -5.56 14.72
C LEU A 33 -13.92 -4.31 15.07
N GLU A 34 -13.30 -3.30 15.71
CA GLU A 34 -13.94 -1.99 15.95
C GLU A 34 -14.37 -1.32 14.63
N PHE A 35 -13.52 -1.42 13.60
CA PHE A 35 -13.83 -0.92 12.27
C PHE A 35 -15.02 -1.66 11.64
N GLU A 36 -15.07 -2.98 11.76
CA GLU A 36 -16.20 -3.80 11.30
C GLU A 36 -17.48 -3.46 12.06
N GLU A 37 -17.44 -3.27 13.37
CA GLU A 37 -18.62 -2.90 14.15
C GLU A 37 -19.23 -1.60 13.65
N LYS A 38 -18.38 -0.60 13.39
CA LYS A 38 -18.80 0.73 12.91
C LYS A 38 -19.27 0.73 11.46
N TRP A 39 -18.52 0.09 10.56
CA TRP A 39 -18.73 0.20 9.12
C TRP A 39 -19.32 -1.05 8.46
N GLY A 40 -19.34 -2.19 9.14
CA GLY A 40 -19.76 -3.49 8.61
C GLY A 40 -21.21 -3.52 8.15
N LYS A 41 -22.11 -2.83 8.85
CA LYS A 41 -23.52 -2.70 8.43
C LYS A 41 -23.69 -1.93 7.12
N LYS A 42 -22.86 -0.90 6.90
CA LYS A 42 -22.96 0.00 5.74
C LYS A 42 -22.12 -0.47 4.56
N TYR A 43 -20.97 -1.08 4.84
CA TYR A 43 -19.95 -1.50 3.88
C TYR A 43 -19.47 -2.94 4.16
N PRO A 44 -20.37 -3.95 4.15
CA PRO A 44 -20.04 -5.32 4.53
C PRO A 44 -18.95 -5.93 3.65
N LEU A 45 -19.00 -5.68 2.33
CA LEU A 45 -17.98 -6.19 1.40
C LEU A 45 -16.58 -5.60 1.65
N SER A 46 -16.51 -4.34 2.12
CA SER A 46 -15.22 -3.73 2.42
C SER A 46 -14.62 -4.32 3.69
N CYS A 47 -15.43 -4.54 4.74
CA CYS A 47 -14.96 -5.13 5.99
C CYS A 47 -14.60 -6.60 5.81
N LYS A 48 -15.47 -7.38 5.14
CA LYS A 48 -15.23 -8.79 4.83
C LYS A 48 -13.91 -9.00 4.08
N SER A 49 -13.65 -8.20 3.05
CA SER A 49 -12.38 -8.29 2.31
C SER A 49 -11.15 -8.07 3.18
N TRP A 50 -11.23 -7.28 4.25
CA TRP A 50 -10.10 -7.07 5.17
C TRP A 50 -9.95 -8.23 6.15
N LEU A 51 -11.06 -8.74 6.68
CA LEU A 51 -11.07 -9.90 7.58
C LEU A 51 -10.57 -11.16 6.87
N ASP A 52 -11.09 -11.44 5.67
CA ASP A 52 -10.72 -12.61 4.86
C ASP A 52 -9.23 -12.59 4.49
N ASN A 53 -8.64 -11.40 4.33
CA ASN A 53 -7.23 -11.24 3.97
C ASN A 53 -6.35 -10.86 5.16
N TRP A 54 -6.86 -10.93 6.40
CA TRP A 54 -6.14 -10.44 7.57
C TRP A 54 -4.76 -11.08 7.73
N VAL A 55 -4.66 -12.40 7.53
CA VAL A 55 -3.39 -13.15 7.62
C VAL A 55 -2.31 -12.55 6.70
N ASN A 56 -2.68 -12.18 5.48
CA ASN A 56 -1.72 -11.57 4.54
C ASN A 56 -1.41 -10.12 4.91
N LEU A 57 -2.38 -9.40 5.45
CA LEU A 57 -2.23 -7.99 5.83
C LEU A 57 -1.48 -7.82 7.15
N SER A 58 -1.57 -8.78 8.07
CA SER A 58 -0.92 -8.74 9.37
C SER A 58 0.58 -9.04 9.32
N ALA A 59 1.06 -9.65 8.22
CA ALA A 59 2.50 -9.82 7.95
C ALA A 59 3.29 -8.50 8.06
N ILE A 60 2.66 -7.34 7.84
CA ILE A 60 3.32 -6.05 8.03
C ILE A 60 3.87 -5.87 9.46
N PHE A 61 3.24 -6.48 10.48
CA PHE A 61 3.64 -6.36 11.89
C PHE A 61 4.93 -7.09 12.24
N GLU A 62 5.43 -7.95 11.35
CA GLU A 62 6.74 -8.59 11.50
C GLU A 62 7.88 -7.57 11.34
N TYR A 63 7.60 -6.47 10.64
CA TYR A 63 8.55 -5.40 10.41
C TYR A 63 8.50 -4.31 11.49
N ASP A 64 9.64 -3.65 11.69
CA ASP A 64 9.73 -2.49 12.57
C ASP A 64 8.87 -1.32 12.07
N ALA A 65 8.66 -0.33 12.94
CA ALA A 65 7.83 0.84 12.60
C ALA A 65 8.36 1.66 11.41
N GLY A 66 9.68 1.64 11.17
CA GLY A 66 10.32 2.37 10.08
C GLY A 66 10.00 1.76 8.72
N ILE A 67 10.17 0.45 8.61
CA ILE A 67 9.86 -0.36 7.41
C ILE A 67 8.34 -0.39 7.19
N ARG A 68 7.54 -0.61 8.24
CA ARG A 68 6.07 -0.56 8.14
C ARG A 68 5.58 0.73 7.51
N LYS A 69 6.17 1.86 7.93
CA LYS A 69 5.84 3.18 7.36
C LYS A 69 6.12 3.24 5.87
N ILE A 70 7.19 2.62 5.39
CA ILE A 70 7.49 2.55 3.96
C ILE A 70 6.43 1.69 3.25
N ILE A 71 6.09 0.52 3.79
CA ILE A 71 5.13 -0.44 3.21
C ILE A 71 3.75 0.20 3.01
N TYR A 72 3.15 0.82 4.04
CA TYR A 72 1.81 1.40 3.93
C TYR A 72 1.78 2.78 3.25
N THR A 73 2.94 3.33 2.86
CA THR A 73 2.97 4.61 2.14
C THR A 73 2.68 4.37 0.66
N THR A 74 1.50 4.81 0.21
CA THR A 74 1.05 4.63 -1.18
C THR A 74 1.63 5.64 -2.16
N ASN A 75 2.23 6.74 -1.68
CA ASN A 75 2.67 7.87 -2.51
C ASN A 75 3.61 7.49 -3.68
N PRO A 76 4.63 6.61 -3.51
CA PRO A 76 5.47 6.19 -4.63
C PRO A 76 4.68 5.46 -5.74
N ILE A 77 3.85 4.48 -5.35
CA ILE A 77 3.05 3.67 -6.28
C ILE A 77 1.97 4.51 -6.96
N GLU A 78 1.27 5.37 -6.19
CA GLU A 78 0.29 6.32 -6.73
C GLU A 78 0.94 7.30 -7.72
N GLY A 79 2.15 7.77 -7.43
CA GLY A 79 2.94 8.62 -8.31
C GLY A 79 3.22 7.95 -9.66
N VAL A 80 3.65 6.68 -9.64
CA VAL A 80 3.85 5.88 -10.86
C VAL A 80 2.55 5.70 -11.63
N HIS A 81 1.48 5.24 -10.97
CA HIS A 81 0.17 5.05 -11.59
C HIS A 81 -0.41 6.34 -12.17
N ARG A 82 -0.19 7.48 -11.53
CA ARG A 82 -0.60 8.80 -12.04
C ARG A 82 0.12 9.13 -13.35
N GLN A 83 1.43 8.89 -13.43
CA GLN A 83 2.20 9.17 -14.64
C GLN A 83 1.83 8.23 -15.79
N ILE A 84 1.65 6.94 -15.50
CA ILE A 84 1.16 5.96 -16.49
C ILE A 84 -0.20 6.41 -17.04
N ARG A 85 -1.18 6.68 -16.17
CA ARG A 85 -2.52 7.16 -16.60
C ARG A 85 -2.45 8.47 -17.39
N LYS A 86 -1.56 9.40 -17.01
CA LYS A 86 -1.38 10.66 -17.73
C LYS A 86 -0.89 10.47 -19.17
N ILE A 87 -0.06 9.46 -19.41
CA ILE A 87 0.52 9.20 -20.73
C ILE A 87 -0.42 8.34 -21.58
N THR A 88 -1.11 7.38 -20.97
CA THR A 88 -2.03 6.50 -21.70
C THR A 88 -3.37 7.15 -22.00
N LYS A 89 -3.85 8.13 -21.22
CA LYS A 89 -5.17 8.78 -21.43
C LYS A 89 -5.37 9.40 -22.83
N THR A 90 -4.29 9.79 -23.50
CA THR A 90 -4.34 10.42 -24.84
C THR A 90 -3.97 9.46 -25.96
N LYS A 91 -3.62 8.21 -25.64
CA LYS A 91 -3.31 7.18 -26.64
C LYS A 91 -4.58 6.39 -26.93
N GLY A 92 -4.88 6.21 -28.22
CA GLY A 92 -5.92 5.29 -28.67
C GLY A 92 -5.47 3.84 -28.56
N ALA A 93 -6.01 2.97 -29.41
CA ALA A 93 -5.58 1.58 -29.48
C ALA A 93 -4.10 1.47 -29.85
N PHE A 94 -3.38 0.55 -29.20
CA PHE A 94 -2.00 0.22 -29.55
C PHE A 94 -1.98 -0.72 -30.75
N SER A 95 -1.03 -0.53 -31.66
CA SER A 95 -0.86 -1.39 -32.84
C SER A 95 -0.32 -2.79 -32.52
N SER A 96 0.36 -2.96 -31.38
CA SER A 96 0.81 -4.24 -30.87
C SER A 96 1.10 -4.18 -29.37
N GLU A 97 1.16 -5.33 -28.71
CA GLU A 97 1.61 -5.45 -27.32
C GLU A 97 3.03 -4.90 -27.13
N GLN A 98 3.92 -5.13 -28.10
CA GLN A 98 5.28 -4.63 -28.05
C GLN A 98 5.34 -3.09 -28.07
N ALA A 99 4.42 -2.43 -28.78
CA ALA A 99 4.30 -0.98 -28.76
C ALA A 99 3.90 -0.46 -27.37
N LEU A 100 2.97 -1.15 -26.71
CA LEU A 100 2.57 -0.87 -25.32
C LEU A 100 3.76 -1.05 -24.36
N MET A 101 4.48 -2.17 -24.45
CA MET A 101 5.63 -2.46 -23.59
C MET A 101 6.76 -1.44 -23.76
N LYS A 102 7.06 -1.03 -25.00
CA LYS A 102 8.04 0.04 -25.28
C LYS A 102 7.61 1.36 -24.65
N LEU A 103 6.34 1.72 -24.76
CA LEU A 103 5.82 2.93 -24.12
C LEU A 103 5.97 2.85 -22.61
N MET A 104 5.53 1.76 -21.98
CA MET A 104 5.65 1.56 -20.52
C MET A 104 7.10 1.65 -20.04
N TYR A 105 8.04 1.03 -20.77
CA TYR A 105 9.46 1.14 -20.49
C TYR A 105 9.94 2.59 -20.52
N LEU A 106 9.58 3.36 -21.56
CA LEU A 106 9.95 4.77 -21.68
C LEU A 106 9.35 5.63 -20.56
N VAL A 107 8.11 5.34 -20.15
CA VAL A 107 7.46 6.00 -19.01
C VAL A 107 8.26 5.75 -17.73
N ILE A 108 8.53 4.48 -17.40
CA ILE A 108 9.26 4.11 -16.18
C ILE A 108 10.66 4.71 -16.20
N LYS A 109 11.37 4.62 -17.33
CA LYS A 109 12.70 5.23 -17.51
C LYS A 109 12.70 6.74 -17.29
N ASN A 110 11.63 7.43 -17.67
CA ASN A 110 11.52 8.87 -17.46
C ASN A 110 11.17 9.22 -16.00
N ILE A 111 10.32 8.41 -15.36
CA ILE A 111 9.97 8.58 -13.94
C ILE A 111 11.21 8.34 -13.07
N SER A 112 11.98 7.28 -13.33
CA SER A 112 13.13 6.89 -12.53
C SER A 112 14.24 7.94 -12.51
N LYS A 113 14.39 8.75 -13.56
CA LYS A 113 15.30 9.90 -13.58
C LYS A 113 15.05 10.92 -12.45
N LYS A 114 13.82 10.96 -11.92
CA LYS A 114 13.43 11.87 -10.83
C LYS A 114 13.58 11.23 -9.44
N TRP A 115 13.90 9.95 -9.36
CA TRP A 115 14.10 9.23 -8.10
C TRP A 115 15.54 9.40 -7.61
N THR A 116 15.91 10.65 -7.33
CA THR A 116 17.26 11.01 -6.85
C THR A 116 17.32 11.12 -5.32
N MET A 117 16.17 11.26 -4.66
CA MET A 117 16.11 11.45 -3.22
C MET A 117 16.13 10.10 -2.49
N PRO A 118 16.98 9.93 -1.46
CA PRO A 118 16.99 8.71 -0.65
C PRO A 118 15.71 8.61 0.19
N ILE A 119 15.35 7.37 0.55
CA ILE A 119 14.25 7.13 1.47
C ILE A 119 14.62 7.70 2.84
N HIS A 120 13.70 8.46 3.43
CA HIS A 120 13.92 9.07 4.74
C HIS A 120 14.15 7.98 5.81
N ASN A 121 15.19 8.15 6.63
CA ASN A 121 15.61 7.21 7.67
C ASN A 121 15.91 5.78 7.17
N TRP A 122 16.33 5.63 5.91
CA TRP A 122 16.65 4.32 5.33
C TRP A 122 17.71 3.55 6.12
N GLY A 123 18.76 4.20 6.62
CA GLY A 123 19.82 3.51 7.38
C GLY A 123 19.31 2.81 8.64
N LEU A 124 18.38 3.43 9.36
CA LEU A 124 17.75 2.83 10.54
C LEU A 124 16.81 1.69 10.15
N ALA A 125 15.97 1.89 9.13
CA ALA A 125 15.08 0.84 8.63
C ALA A 125 15.87 -0.37 8.10
N PHE A 126 17.00 -0.12 7.43
CA PHE A 126 17.86 -1.17 6.89
C PHE A 126 18.55 -1.98 8.01
N SER A 127 19.01 -1.32 9.08
CA SER A 127 19.54 -2.06 10.24
C SER A 127 18.50 -2.98 10.88
N GLY A 128 17.23 -2.56 10.92
CA GLY A 128 16.13 -3.39 11.42
C GLY A 128 15.87 -4.61 10.54
N LEU A 129 15.91 -4.45 9.20
CA LEU A 129 15.81 -5.57 8.26
C LEU A 129 16.95 -6.58 8.46
N TYR A 130 18.19 -6.10 8.51
CA TYR A 130 19.37 -6.96 8.67
C TYR A 130 19.30 -7.83 9.93
N ILE A 131 18.91 -7.22 11.06
CA ILE A 131 18.78 -7.92 12.34
C ILE A 131 17.63 -8.95 12.31
N ASN A 132 16.55 -8.67 11.58
CA ASN A 132 15.42 -9.60 11.44
C ASN A 132 15.80 -10.82 10.58
N ASP A 133 16.56 -10.61 9.50
CA ASP A 133 17.08 -11.69 8.64
C ASP A 133 18.05 -12.60 9.41
N GLU A 134 18.98 -12.04 10.19
CA GLU A 134 19.94 -12.83 10.99
C GLU A 134 19.27 -13.68 12.08
N LYS A 135 18.10 -13.25 12.57
CA LYS A 135 17.34 -13.97 13.59
C LYS A 135 16.53 -15.15 13.04
N GLY A 136 16.66 -15.49 11.75
CA GLY A 136 16.00 -16.66 11.16
C GLY A 136 14.48 -16.57 11.16
N LYS A 137 13.91 -15.37 11.28
CA LYS A 137 12.50 -15.14 10.93
C LYS A 137 12.42 -15.11 9.40
N ALA A 138 12.41 -16.30 8.82
CA ALA A 138 12.30 -16.52 7.39
C ALA A 138 11.01 -15.89 6.85
N LEU A 139 11.12 -15.33 5.65
CA LEU A 139 10.03 -14.94 4.75
C LEU A 139 8.94 -16.02 4.62
#